data_AF-A0A972LXR3-F1
#
_entry.id   AF-A0A972LXR3-F1
#
_cell.length_a   1.000
_cell.length_b   1.000
_cell.length_c   1.000
_cell.angle_alpha   90.00
_cell.angle_beta   90.00
_cell.angle_gamma   90.00
#
_symmetry.space_group_name_H-M   'P 1'
#
loop_
_entity.id
_entity.type
_entity.pdbx_description
1 polymer ?
#
loop_
_entity_poly.entity_id
_entity_poly.type
_entity_poly.pdbx_seq_one_letter_code
_entity_poly.pdbx_strand_id
1 'polypeptide(L)'
;MPKRSSRRRSPSPNKLSVQRAASGNSWVLSHPRAVRDCAEDIEEVRQMIEAGEADIAIDELRWLLGTCHEMIEAHFLLGKLAVEVDNDLPLGRGHFGTGYQLGLQAWRRADRPKPLPALHPANRHFFDAGRGLAWCLHELDKTAMAREVLQELLRLDPTDPLGIAAWLDEMATAGKTIVDVGSLFRD
;
A
#
# COMPACT_ATOMS: atom_id res chain seq x y z
N MET A 1 47.17 -14.76 -4.28
CA MET A 1 45.70 -14.96 -4.26
C MET A 1 45.02 -13.71 -4.81
N PRO A 2 44.26 -13.78 -5.92
CA PRO A 2 43.59 -12.59 -6.44
C PRO A 2 42.26 -12.33 -5.72
N LYS A 3 42.04 -11.07 -5.32
CA LYS A 3 40.83 -10.56 -4.65
C LYS A 3 39.62 -10.68 -5.58
N ARG A 4 38.56 -11.35 -5.10
CA ARG A 4 37.24 -11.45 -5.75
C ARG A 4 36.61 -10.06 -5.84
N SER A 5 36.54 -9.52 -7.06
CA SER A 5 35.74 -8.36 -7.41
C SER A 5 34.26 -8.66 -7.15
N SER A 6 33.67 -7.90 -6.22
CA SER A 6 32.23 -7.88 -5.94
C SER A 6 31.50 -7.26 -7.14
N ARG A 7 31.08 -8.09 -8.10
CA ARG A 7 30.12 -7.69 -9.12
C ARG A 7 28.78 -7.47 -8.43
N ARG A 8 28.36 -6.21 -8.28
CA ARG A 8 26.97 -5.84 -7.99
C ARG A 8 26.09 -6.53 -9.04
N ARG A 9 25.29 -7.51 -8.62
CA ARG A 9 24.29 -8.15 -9.47
C ARG A 9 23.26 -7.09 -9.84
N SER A 10 23.09 -6.83 -11.14
CA SER A 10 21.98 -6.03 -11.64
C SER A 10 20.66 -6.64 -11.16
N PRO A 11 19.68 -5.84 -10.73
CA PRO A 11 18.36 -6.35 -10.36
C PRO A 11 17.76 -7.14 -11.52
N SER A 12 17.13 -8.29 -11.24
CA SER A 12 16.40 -9.02 -12.26
C SER A 12 15.29 -8.12 -12.81
N PRO A 13 15.11 -7.99 -14.14
CA PRO A 13 14.16 -7.07 -14.77
C PRO A 13 12.68 -7.36 -14.43
N ASN A 14 12.41 -8.45 -13.72
CA ASN A 14 11.08 -8.92 -13.36
C ASN A 14 10.71 -8.69 -11.89
N LYS A 15 11.43 -7.82 -11.17
CA LYS A 15 11.14 -7.52 -9.76
C LYS A 15 10.86 -6.06 -9.53
N LEU A 16 9.89 -5.80 -8.68
CA LEU A 16 9.56 -4.51 -8.12
C LEU A 16 10.79 -3.94 -7.43
N SER A 17 11.13 -2.73 -7.82
CA SER A 17 12.28 -1.99 -7.33
C SER A 17 11.91 -0.53 -7.10
N VAL A 18 12.88 0.28 -6.69
CA VAL A 18 12.71 1.72 -6.56
C VAL A 18 13.73 2.40 -7.44
N GLN A 19 13.32 3.47 -8.12
CA GLN A 19 14.17 4.29 -8.95
C GLN A 19 13.94 5.76 -8.66
N ARG A 20 14.90 6.60 -9.06
CA ARG A 20 14.75 8.05 -8.96
C ARG A 20 13.67 8.50 -9.94
N ALA A 21 12.79 9.39 -9.49
CA ALA A 21 11.78 10.00 -10.35
C ALA A 21 12.45 10.85 -11.45
N ALA A 22 11.75 11.08 -12.56
CA ALA A 22 12.24 11.90 -13.67
C ALA A 22 12.59 13.34 -13.24
N SER A 23 11.87 13.88 -12.26
CA SER A 23 12.16 15.20 -11.66
C SER A 23 13.45 15.24 -10.84
N GLY A 24 14.01 14.08 -10.49
CA GLY A 24 15.17 13.95 -9.61
C GLY A 24 14.88 14.13 -8.12
N ASN A 25 13.81 14.80 -7.72
CA ASN A 25 13.63 15.20 -6.32
C ASN A 25 12.96 14.14 -5.44
N SER A 26 12.61 12.98 -5.99
CA SER A 26 11.88 11.94 -5.29
C SER A 26 12.17 10.55 -5.85
N TRP A 27 11.57 9.54 -5.22
CA TRP A 27 11.68 8.15 -5.60
C TRP A 27 10.32 7.56 -5.94
N VAL A 28 10.33 6.59 -6.86
CA VAL A 28 9.13 5.92 -7.33
C VAL A 28 9.36 4.42 -7.46
N LEU A 29 8.31 3.64 -7.23
CA LEU A 29 8.32 2.22 -7.53
C LEU A 29 8.51 2.01 -9.04
N SER A 30 9.40 1.08 -9.39
CA SER A 30 9.59 0.60 -10.75
C SER A 30 9.02 -0.80 -10.84
N HIS A 31 7.86 -0.90 -11.48
CA HIS A 31 7.07 -2.12 -11.58
C HIS A 31 7.68 -3.11 -12.59
N PRO A 32 7.55 -4.43 -12.37
CA PRO A 32 7.95 -5.44 -13.34
C PRO A 32 7.34 -5.20 -14.73
N ARG A 33 8.01 -5.66 -15.78
CA ARG A 33 7.47 -5.55 -17.15
C ARG A 33 6.08 -6.17 -17.28
N ALA A 34 5.87 -7.35 -16.69
CA ALA A 34 4.58 -8.04 -16.73
C ALA A 34 3.41 -7.17 -16.20
N VAL A 35 3.65 -6.29 -15.22
CA VAL A 35 2.63 -5.36 -14.73
C VAL A 35 2.24 -4.33 -15.80
N ARG A 36 3.20 -3.88 -16.61
CA ARG A 36 2.92 -2.96 -17.72
C ARG A 36 2.23 -3.66 -18.89
N ASP A 37 2.63 -4.91 -19.15
CA ASP A 37 2.04 -5.71 -20.22
C ASP A 37 0.57 -6.05 -19.91
N CYS A 38 0.17 -6.08 -18.63
CA CYS A 38 -1.22 -6.29 -18.17
C CYS A 38 -1.99 -4.98 -17.86
N ALA A 39 -1.55 -3.83 -18.36
CA ALA A 39 -2.20 -2.55 -18.02
C ALA A 39 -3.62 -2.43 -18.56
N GLU A 40 -3.88 -2.99 -19.75
CA GLU A 40 -5.23 -3.04 -20.35
C GLU A 40 -6.13 -3.99 -19.57
N ASP A 41 -5.65 -5.19 -19.22
CA ASP A 41 -6.41 -6.15 -18.40
C ASP A 41 -6.84 -5.56 -17.05
N ILE A 42 -5.95 -4.80 -16.39
CA ILE A 42 -6.29 -4.11 -15.14
C ILE A 42 -7.37 -3.04 -15.35
N GLU A 43 -7.37 -2.35 -16.48
CA GLU A 43 -8.41 -1.37 -16.79
C GLU A 43 -9.76 -2.05 -17.04
N GLU A 44 -9.79 -3.19 -17.74
CA GLU A 44 -10.99 -4.01 -17.90
C GLU A 44 -11.53 -4.49 -16.55
N VAL A 45 -10.67 -4.95 -15.63
CA VAL A 45 -11.05 -5.29 -14.25
C VAL A 45 -11.71 -4.11 -13.55
N ARG A 46 -11.18 -2.88 -13.69
CA ARG A 46 -11.81 -1.70 -13.06
C ARG A 46 -13.21 -1.44 -13.63
N GLN A 47 -13.42 -1.66 -14.93
CA GLN A 47 -14.72 -1.55 -15.57
C GLN A 47 -15.70 -2.62 -15.06
N MET A 48 -15.25 -3.87 -14.87
CA MET A 48 -16.05 -4.93 -14.26
C MET A 48 -16.49 -4.55 -12.84
N ILE A 49 -15.57 -4.02 -12.02
CA ILE A 49 -15.87 -3.56 -10.66
C ILE A 49 -16.91 -2.42 -10.69
N GLU A 50 -16.76 -1.46 -11.60
CA GLU A 50 -17.71 -0.34 -11.76
C GLU A 50 -19.08 -0.82 -12.23
N ALA A 51 -19.14 -1.86 -13.06
CA ALA A 51 -20.37 -2.50 -13.51
C ALA A 51 -21.03 -3.39 -12.43
N GLY A 52 -20.39 -3.59 -11.28
CA GLY A 52 -20.88 -4.47 -10.21
C GLY A 52 -20.62 -5.96 -10.45
N GLU A 53 -19.76 -6.30 -11.41
CA GLU A 53 -19.40 -7.67 -11.79
C GLU A 53 -18.26 -8.21 -10.90
N ALA A 54 -18.47 -8.19 -9.58
CA ALA A 54 -17.42 -8.48 -8.59
C ALA A 54 -16.83 -9.90 -8.74
N ASP A 55 -17.66 -10.92 -8.97
CA ASP A 55 -17.19 -12.31 -9.12
C ASP A 55 -16.24 -12.48 -10.30
N ILE A 56 -16.57 -11.86 -11.43
CA ILE A 56 -15.76 -11.89 -12.66
C ILE A 56 -14.45 -11.13 -12.43
N ALA A 57 -14.53 -9.95 -11.82
CA ALA A 57 -13.35 -9.15 -11.48
C ALA A 57 -12.40 -9.91 -10.54
N ILE A 58 -12.93 -10.65 -9.56
CA ILE A 58 -12.13 -11.46 -8.63
C ILE A 58 -11.36 -12.56 -9.37
N ASP A 59 -12.03 -13.29 -10.28
CA ASP A 59 -11.39 -14.36 -11.03
C ASP A 59 -10.31 -13.83 -11.98
N GLU A 60 -10.58 -12.71 -12.66
CA GLU A 60 -9.61 -12.04 -13.52
C GLU A 60 -8.39 -11.53 -12.72
N LEU A 61 -8.62 -10.90 -11.57
CA LEU A 61 -7.55 -10.48 -10.67
C LEU A 61 -6.67 -11.63 -10.18
N ARG A 62 -7.27 -12.79 -9.90
CA ARG A 62 -6.53 -14.00 -9.52
C ARG A 62 -5.70 -14.53 -10.69
N TRP A 63 -6.24 -14.50 -11.90
CA TRP A 63 -5.51 -14.84 -13.12
C TRP A 63 -4.30 -13.91 -13.33
N LEU A 64 -4.48 -12.60 -13.20
CA LEU A 64 -3.41 -11.60 -13.30
C LEU A 64 -2.31 -11.82 -12.26
N LEU A 65 -2.66 -12.16 -11.02
CA LEU A 65 -1.67 -12.51 -9.99
C LEU A 65 -0.93 -13.83 -10.29
N GLY A 66 -1.56 -14.74 -11.04
CA GLY A 66 -0.89 -15.91 -11.61
C GLY A 66 0.21 -15.53 -12.61
N THR A 67 -0.02 -14.47 -13.40
CA THR A 67 0.98 -13.90 -14.32
C THR A 67 2.06 -13.10 -13.60
N CYS A 68 1.69 -12.25 -12.64
CA CYS A 68 2.62 -11.43 -11.87
C CYS A 68 2.18 -11.23 -10.41
N HIS A 69 2.72 -12.05 -9.51
CA HIS A 69 2.44 -11.94 -8.07
C HIS A 69 2.87 -10.60 -7.42
N GLU A 70 3.77 -9.84 -8.04
CA GLU A 70 4.24 -8.54 -7.53
C GLU A 70 3.37 -7.34 -7.99
N MET A 71 2.23 -7.61 -8.66
CA MET A 71 1.28 -6.58 -9.09
C MET A 71 0.50 -6.02 -7.90
N ILE A 72 0.99 -4.91 -7.32
CA ILE A 72 0.39 -4.29 -6.13
C ILE A 72 -1.06 -3.88 -6.35
N GLU A 73 -1.40 -3.38 -7.54
CA GLU A 73 -2.78 -2.97 -7.84
C GLU A 73 -3.76 -4.13 -7.73
N ALA A 74 -3.44 -5.30 -8.27
CA ALA A 74 -4.32 -6.45 -8.21
C ALA A 74 -4.55 -6.90 -6.75
N HIS A 75 -3.50 -6.88 -5.92
CA HIS A 75 -3.65 -7.11 -4.48
C HIS A 75 -4.52 -6.04 -3.81
N PHE A 76 -4.38 -4.77 -4.16
CA PHE A 76 -5.22 -3.71 -3.62
C PHE A 76 -6.70 -3.92 -3.99
N LEU A 77 -7.00 -4.21 -5.26
CA LEU A 77 -8.38 -4.42 -5.73
C LEU A 77 -9.02 -5.67 -5.11
N LEU A 78 -8.29 -6.79 -5.02
CA LEU A 78 -8.78 -7.98 -4.30
C LEU A 78 -9.04 -7.69 -2.82
N GLY A 79 -8.16 -6.93 -2.17
CA GLY A 79 -8.37 -6.53 -0.78
C GLY A 79 -9.63 -5.67 -0.61
N LYS A 80 -9.86 -4.75 -1.54
CA LYS A 80 -11.04 -3.89 -1.56
C LYS A 80 -12.32 -4.71 -1.75
N LEU A 81 -12.36 -5.59 -2.75
CA LEU A 81 -13.54 -6.45 -3.01
C LEU A 81 -13.83 -7.38 -1.83
N ALA A 82 -12.81 -8.01 -1.24
CA ALA A 82 -12.98 -8.87 -0.07
C ALA A 82 -13.66 -8.13 1.10
N VAL A 83 -13.30 -6.86 1.33
CA VAL A 83 -13.90 -6.07 2.41
C VAL A 83 -15.29 -5.54 2.03
N GLU A 84 -15.42 -4.93 0.86
CA GLU A 84 -16.62 -4.16 0.50
C GLU A 84 -17.76 -5.04 -0.01
N VAL A 85 -17.45 -6.18 -0.63
CA VAL A 85 -18.43 -7.10 -1.21
C VAL A 85 -18.67 -8.28 -0.27
N ASP A 86 -17.60 -8.93 0.18
CA ASP A 86 -17.72 -10.18 0.95
C ASP A 86 -17.74 -9.95 2.47
N ASN A 87 -17.46 -8.72 2.93
CA ASN A 87 -17.26 -8.39 4.34
C ASN A 87 -16.22 -9.29 5.04
N ASP A 88 -15.22 -9.76 4.29
CA ASP A 88 -14.13 -10.62 4.75
C ASP A 88 -12.89 -9.78 5.11
N LEU A 89 -12.91 -9.24 6.33
CA LEU A 89 -11.79 -8.49 6.90
C LEU A 89 -10.48 -9.29 6.95
N PRO A 90 -10.44 -10.58 7.37
CA PRO A 90 -9.23 -11.39 7.31
C PRO A 90 -8.61 -11.50 5.91
N LEU A 91 -9.42 -11.72 4.87
CA LEU A 91 -8.97 -11.83 3.48
C LEU A 91 -8.49 -10.48 2.96
N GLY A 92 -9.26 -9.42 3.20
CA GLY A 92 -8.87 -8.04 2.90
C GLY A 92 -7.51 -7.68 3.48
N ARG A 93 -7.30 -7.96 4.77
CA ARG A 93 -6.01 -7.78 5.46
C ARG A 93 -4.88 -8.54 4.76
N GLY A 94 -5.13 -9.75 4.28
CA GLY A 94 -4.14 -10.58 3.58
C GLY A 94 -3.68 -9.96 2.27
N HIS A 95 -4.63 -9.51 1.45
CA HIS A 95 -4.35 -8.88 0.16
C HIS A 95 -3.70 -7.51 0.31
N PHE A 96 -4.27 -6.61 1.12
CA PHE A 96 -3.65 -5.32 1.42
C PHE A 96 -2.26 -5.47 2.03
N GLY A 97 -2.09 -6.42 2.95
CA GLY A 97 -0.81 -6.76 3.55
C GLY A 97 0.24 -7.18 2.52
N THR A 98 -0.15 -7.99 1.54
CA THR A 98 0.75 -8.44 0.47
C THR A 98 1.18 -7.27 -0.42
N GLY A 99 0.24 -6.45 -0.89
CA GLY A 99 0.54 -5.25 -1.69
C GLY A 99 1.47 -4.27 -0.96
N TYR A 100 1.20 -4.01 0.32
CA TYR A 100 2.05 -3.17 1.17
C TYR A 100 3.46 -3.75 1.35
N GLN A 101 3.57 -5.05 1.65
CA GLN A 101 4.88 -5.69 1.86
C GLN A 101 5.74 -5.69 0.60
N LEU A 102 5.16 -5.86 -0.59
CA LEU A 102 5.89 -5.78 -1.86
C LEU A 102 6.61 -4.43 -2.01
N GLY A 103 5.87 -3.32 -1.85
CA GLY A 103 6.45 -1.98 -1.93
C GLY A 103 7.48 -1.70 -0.83
N LEU A 104 7.18 -2.11 0.40
CA LEU A 104 8.09 -1.91 1.54
C LEU A 104 9.39 -2.70 1.39
N GLN A 105 9.33 -3.92 0.87
CA GLN A 105 10.53 -4.72 0.58
C GLN A 105 11.34 -4.12 -0.56
N ALA A 106 10.70 -3.63 -1.63
CA ALA A 106 11.38 -2.92 -2.72
C ALA A 106 12.14 -1.69 -2.19
N TRP A 107 11.48 -0.90 -1.35
CA TRP A 107 12.06 0.27 -0.69
C TRP A 107 13.25 -0.09 0.22
N ARG A 108 13.12 -1.13 1.05
CA ARG A 108 14.22 -1.61 1.90
C ARG A 108 15.42 -2.09 1.09
N ARG A 109 15.20 -2.81 -0.02
CA ARG A 109 16.28 -3.26 -0.92
C ARG A 109 17.03 -2.11 -1.58
N ALA A 110 16.37 -0.98 -1.76
CA ALA A 110 16.96 0.24 -2.31
C ALA A 110 17.67 1.11 -1.25
N ASP A 111 17.90 0.60 -0.03
CA ASP A 111 18.47 1.32 1.11
C ASP A 111 17.60 2.49 1.59
N ARG A 112 16.28 2.26 1.59
CA ARG A 112 15.28 3.13 2.23
C ARG A 112 15.28 4.59 1.72
N PRO A 113 15.28 4.83 0.40
CA PRO A 113 15.35 6.18 -0.14
C PRO A 113 14.08 6.99 0.17
N LYS A 114 14.23 8.31 0.32
CA LYS A 114 13.12 9.23 0.61
C LYS A 114 13.30 10.56 -0.14
N PRO A 115 12.21 11.30 -0.43
CA PRO A 115 10.82 10.93 -0.20
C PRO A 115 10.29 9.93 -1.25
N LEU A 116 9.23 9.20 -0.90
CA LEU A 116 8.46 8.33 -1.79
C LEU A 116 7.03 8.92 -1.90
N PRO A 117 6.75 9.85 -2.82
CA PRO A 117 5.52 10.64 -2.81
C PRO A 117 4.29 9.77 -3.02
N ALA A 118 3.29 9.89 -2.14
CA ALA A 118 2.12 9.02 -2.09
C ALA A 118 1.19 9.20 -3.30
N LEU A 119 1.07 10.44 -3.79
CA LEU A 119 0.22 10.76 -4.95
C LEU A 119 0.87 10.45 -6.30
N HIS A 120 2.14 10.04 -6.34
CA HIS A 120 2.76 9.64 -7.60
C HIS A 120 2.09 8.35 -8.11
N PRO A 121 1.66 8.24 -9.38
CA PRO A 121 0.90 7.08 -9.88
C PRO A 121 1.58 5.73 -9.60
N ALA A 122 2.90 5.66 -9.79
CA ALA A 122 3.66 4.44 -9.52
C ALA A 122 3.68 4.00 -8.04
N ASN A 123 3.48 4.93 -7.10
CA ASN A 123 3.50 4.68 -5.65
C ASN A 123 2.10 4.50 -5.07
N ARG A 124 1.08 5.07 -5.73
CA ARG A 124 -0.28 5.21 -5.21
C ARG A 124 -0.82 3.91 -4.63
N HIS A 125 -0.79 2.83 -5.39
CA HIS A 125 -1.35 1.53 -4.94
C HIS A 125 -0.61 0.90 -3.77
N PHE A 126 0.68 1.22 -3.58
CA PHE A 126 1.41 0.81 -2.38
C PHE A 126 0.90 1.55 -1.14
N PHE A 127 0.64 2.86 -1.25
CA PHE A 127 0.05 3.64 -0.17
C PHE A 127 -1.41 3.24 0.09
N ASP A 128 -2.20 3.03 -0.97
CA ASP A 128 -3.59 2.59 -0.86
C ASP A 128 -3.68 1.20 -0.19
N ALA A 129 -2.82 0.25 -0.56
CA ALA A 129 -2.70 -1.03 0.14
C ALA A 129 -2.27 -0.86 1.61
N GLY A 130 -1.35 0.06 1.91
CA GLY A 130 -0.96 0.36 3.29
C GLY A 130 -2.12 0.93 4.12
N ARG A 131 -2.93 1.83 3.56
CA ARG A 131 -4.13 2.36 4.21
C ARG A 131 -5.19 1.28 4.43
N GLY A 132 -5.49 0.48 3.40
CA GLY A 132 -6.40 -0.65 3.52
C GLY A 132 -5.95 -1.65 4.60
N LEU A 133 -4.65 -1.95 4.67
CA LEU A 133 -4.09 -2.79 5.72
C LEU A 133 -4.28 -2.18 7.12
N ALA A 134 -3.97 -0.90 7.28
CA ALA A 134 -4.13 -0.21 8.56
C ALA A 134 -5.59 -0.21 9.02
N TRP A 135 -6.53 0.05 8.10
CA TRP A 135 -7.96 -0.02 8.39
C TRP A 135 -8.37 -1.44 8.82
N CYS A 136 -8.07 -2.48 8.04
CA CYS A 136 -8.40 -3.86 8.42
C CYS A 136 -7.78 -4.27 9.75
N LEU A 137 -6.56 -3.81 10.06
CA LEU A 137 -5.93 -4.07 11.36
C LEU A 137 -6.67 -3.38 12.50
N HIS A 138 -7.16 -2.16 12.29
CA HIS A 138 -7.94 -1.44 13.29
C HIS A 138 -9.29 -2.13 13.55
N GLU A 139 -10.03 -2.49 12.50
CA GLU A 139 -11.31 -3.23 12.61
C GLU A 139 -11.17 -4.60 13.27
N LEU A 140 -9.98 -5.20 13.22
CA LEU A 140 -9.66 -6.47 13.87
C LEU A 140 -9.03 -6.29 15.27
N ASP A 141 -9.21 -5.13 15.90
CA ASP A 141 -8.67 -4.76 17.22
C ASP A 141 -7.14 -4.82 17.33
N LYS A 142 -6.43 -4.76 16.21
CA LYS A 142 -4.95 -4.73 16.13
C LYS A 142 -4.43 -3.30 15.94
N THR A 143 -5.03 -2.35 16.65
CA THR A 143 -4.77 -0.90 16.52
C THR A 143 -3.29 -0.53 16.66
N ALA A 144 -2.53 -1.21 17.53
CA ALA A 144 -1.09 -0.96 17.65
C ALA A 144 -0.36 -1.21 16.32
N MET A 145 -0.67 -2.32 15.64
CA MET A 145 -0.08 -2.64 14.34
C MET A 145 -0.60 -1.71 13.23
N ALA A 146 -1.87 -1.32 13.27
CA ALA A 146 -2.43 -0.33 12.34
C ALA A 146 -1.63 0.98 12.40
N ARG A 147 -1.36 1.47 13.61
CA ARG A 147 -0.57 2.69 13.84
C ARG A 147 0.87 2.55 13.33
N GLU A 148 1.51 1.39 13.50
CA GLU A 148 2.85 1.16 12.96
C GLU A 148 2.89 1.29 11.43
N VAL A 149 1.89 0.73 10.73
CA VAL A 149 1.76 0.84 9.27
C VAL A 149 1.61 2.31 8.86
N LEU A 150 0.68 3.03 9.49
CA LEU A 150 0.42 4.45 9.21
C LEU A 150 1.65 5.33 9.47
N GLN A 151 2.34 5.12 10.59
CA GLN A 151 3.58 5.84 10.89
C GLN A 151 4.65 5.58 9.83
N GLU A 152 4.76 4.36 9.30
CA GLU A 152 5.71 4.06 8.23
C GLU A 152 5.31 4.77 6.92
N LEU A 153 4.03 4.80 6.56
CA LEU A 153 3.56 5.56 5.38
C LEU A 153 3.88 7.05 5.52
N LEU A 154 3.63 7.65 6.69
CA LEU A 154 3.95 9.05 6.96
C LEU A 154 5.47 9.31 6.92
N ARG A 155 6.30 8.35 7.35
CA ARG A 155 7.76 8.44 7.20
C ARG A 155 8.23 8.38 5.75
N LEU A 156 7.47 7.77 4.84
CA LEU A 156 7.78 7.67 3.42
C LEU A 156 7.40 8.93 2.65
N ASP A 157 6.27 9.54 3.00
CA ASP A 157 5.84 10.85 2.49
C ASP A 157 5.43 11.80 3.64
N PRO A 158 6.39 12.58 4.17
CA PRO A 158 6.12 13.49 5.30
C PRO A 158 5.25 14.70 4.94
N THR A 159 4.94 14.92 3.66
CA THR A 159 4.02 15.99 3.24
C THR A 159 2.56 15.66 3.56
N ASP A 160 2.31 14.41 3.96
CA ASP A 160 1.03 13.87 4.39
C ASP A 160 -0.16 14.20 3.48
N PRO A 161 -0.07 13.96 2.16
CA PRO A 161 -1.17 14.28 1.24
C PRO A 161 -2.39 13.37 1.44
N LEU A 162 -2.29 12.34 2.28
CA LEU A 162 -3.34 11.38 2.58
C LEU A 162 -3.98 11.58 3.96
N GLY A 163 -3.56 12.58 4.74
CA GLY A 163 -4.13 12.87 6.07
C GLY A 163 -3.85 11.79 7.12
N ILE A 164 -2.75 11.06 7.00
CA ILE A 164 -2.35 9.97 7.89
C ILE A 164 -2.10 10.48 9.31
N ALA A 165 -1.56 11.69 9.50
CA ALA A 165 -1.32 12.25 10.83
C ALA A 165 -2.62 12.45 11.61
N ALA A 166 -3.67 12.95 10.95
CA ALA A 166 -5.00 13.09 11.55
C ALA A 166 -5.57 11.72 11.93
N TRP A 167 -5.46 10.73 11.03
CA TRP A 167 -5.94 9.38 11.30
C TRP A 167 -5.21 8.71 12.49
N LEU A 168 -3.90 8.95 12.64
CA LEU A 168 -3.13 8.49 13.79
C LEU A 168 -3.59 9.11 15.11
N ASP A 169 -3.98 10.38 15.09
CA ASP A 169 -4.50 11.10 16.26
C ASP A 169 -5.89 10.58 16.65
N GLU A 170 -6.77 10.36 15.66
CA GLU A 170 -8.08 9.73 15.85
C GLU A 170 -7.94 8.34 16.51
N MET A 171 -7.06 7.47 15.98
CA MET A 171 -6.81 6.15 16.58
C MET A 171 -6.22 6.24 18.01
N ALA A 172 -5.52 7.32 18.36
CA ALA A 172 -4.94 7.52 19.68
C ALA A 172 -5.95 8.07 20.71
N THR A 173 -7.03 8.67 20.22
CA THR A 173 -8.08 9.33 21.02
C THR A 173 -9.37 8.51 21.06
N ALA A 174 -9.57 7.58 20.13
CA ALA A 174 -10.68 6.62 20.12
C ALA A 174 -10.87 5.94 21.50
N GLY A 175 -12.06 6.07 22.07
CA GLY A 175 -12.42 5.49 23.37
C GLY A 175 -11.99 6.30 24.61
N LYS A 176 -11.30 7.44 24.45
CA LYS A 176 -11.03 8.35 25.58
C LYS A 176 -12.20 9.30 25.79
N THR A 177 -12.62 9.48 27.04
CA THR A 177 -13.62 10.47 27.40
C THR A 177 -13.09 11.85 27.03
N ILE A 178 -13.81 12.55 26.15
CA ILE A 178 -13.57 13.97 25.89
C ILE A 178 -13.85 14.69 27.21
N VAL A 179 -12.79 15.17 27.87
CA VAL A 179 -12.94 15.97 29.08
C VAL A 179 -13.51 17.31 28.65
N ASP A 180 -14.75 17.62 29.06
CA ASP A 180 -15.34 18.95 28.85
C ASP A 180 -14.59 19.98 29.71
N VAL A 181 -13.71 20.72 29.05
CA VAL A 181 -12.91 21.78 29.67
C VAL A 181 -13.79 22.94 30.16
N GLY A 182 -15.03 23.07 29.67
CA GLY A 182 -16.00 24.06 30.15
C GLY A 182 -16.47 23.83 31.60
N SER A 183 -16.26 22.64 32.14
CA SER A 183 -16.53 22.31 33.55
C SER A 183 -15.40 22.69 34.51
N LEU A 184 -14.19 22.96 33.99
CA LEU A 184 -13.01 23.32 34.80
C LEU A 184 -12.93 24.81 35.18
N PHE A 185 -13.79 25.65 34.60
CA PHE A 185 -13.78 27.10 34.77
C PHE A 185 -15.11 27.67 35.29
N ARG A 186 -15.93 26.86 35.96
CA ARG A 186 -17.12 27.36 36.66
C ARG A 186 -16.78 27.58 38.14
N ASP A 187 -16.53 28.84 38.48
CA ASP A 187 -16.50 29.35 39.86
C ASP A 187 -17.92 29.50 40.44
#